data_AF-A0A915N9E7-F1
#
_entry.id   AF-A0A915N9E7-F1
#
_cell.length_a   1.000
_cell.length_b   1.000
_cell.length_c   1.000
_cell.angle_alpha   90.00
_cell.angle_beta   90.00
_cell.angle_gamma   90.00
#
_symmetry.space_group_name_H-M   'P 1'
#
loop_
_entity.id
_entity.type
_entity.pdbx_description
1 polymer ?
#
loop_
_entity_poly.entity_id
_entity_poly.type
_entity_poly.pdbx_seq_one_letter_code
_entity_poly.pdbx_strand_id
1 'polypeptide(L)'
;LPIIRAFGYLKKAAASVNQEFGLDSKLVVAICQAADEVISGKLDEHFPLVVWQTGSGTQSNMNVNEVIANRAIEILGGVLGSK
;
A
#
# COMPACT_ATOMS: atom_id res chain seq x y z
N LEU A 1 -6.45 0.84 -12.36
CA LEU A 1 -5.27 1.60 -12.87
C LEU A 1 -4.01 0.70 -12.97
N PRO A 2 -3.39 0.46 -14.15
CA PRO A 2 -2.29 -0.51 -14.28
C PRO A 2 -1.05 -0.23 -13.40
N ILE A 3 -0.59 1.03 -13.35
CA ILE A 3 0.57 1.43 -12.53
C ILE A 3 0.29 1.26 -11.04
N ILE A 4 -0.90 1.61 -10.56
CA ILE A 4 -1.30 1.42 -9.15
C ILE A 4 -1.32 -0.06 -8.78
N ARG A 5 -1.85 -0.92 -9.65
CA ARG A 5 -1.81 -2.38 -9.42
C ARG A 5 -0.37 -2.91 -9.35
N ALA A 6 0.52 -2.41 -10.21
CA ALA A 6 1.94 -2.75 -10.17
C ALA A 6 2.59 -2.32 -8.84
N PHE A 7 2.26 -1.13 -8.33
CA PHE A 7 2.68 -0.71 -7.00
C PHE A 7 2.15 -1.63 -5.89
N GLY A 8 0.91 -2.12 -6.01
CA GLY A 8 0.36 -3.14 -5.10
C GLY A 8 1.23 -4.40 -5.05
N TYR A 9 1.60 -4.95 -6.21
CA TYR A 9 2.53 -6.10 -6.28
C TYR A 9 3.89 -5.79 -5.67
N LEU A 10 4.46 -4.62 -5.97
CA LEU A 10 5.75 -4.19 -5.43
C LEU A 10 5.74 -4.11 -3.90
N LYS A 11 4.71 -3.50 -3.31
CA LYS A 11 4.59 -3.33 -1.86
C LYS A 11 4.33 -4.65 -1.15
N LYS A 12 3.53 -5.54 -1.74
CA LYS A 12 3.32 -6.90 -1.24
C LYS A 12 4.62 -7.70 -1.20
N ALA A 13 5.40 -7.66 -2.29
CA ALA A 13 6.70 -8.32 -2.35
C ALA A 13 7.66 -7.74 -1.30
N ALA A 14 7.75 -6.42 -1.20
CA ALA A 14 8.61 -5.75 -0.22
C ALA A 14 8.24 -6.10 1.23
N ALA A 15 6.95 -6.13 1.57
CA ALA A 15 6.49 -6.53 2.90
C ALA A 15 6.84 -7.99 3.23
N SER A 16 6.68 -8.88 2.26
CA SER A 16 7.01 -10.30 2.41
C SER A 16 8.51 -10.50 2.67
N VAL A 17 9.37 -9.86 1.87
CA VAL A 17 10.83 -9.90 2.06
C VAL A 17 11.22 -9.27 3.40
N ASN A 18 10.62 -8.14 3.78
CA ASN A 18 10.94 -7.47 5.05
C ASN A 18 10.58 -8.31 6.28
N GLN A 19 9.71 -9.32 6.17
CA GLN A 19 9.48 -10.28 7.25
C GLN A 19 10.78 -11.00 7.64
N GLU A 20 11.59 -11.38 6.66
CA GLU A 20 12.89 -12.04 6.86
C GLU A 20 13.91 -11.12 7.52
N PHE A 21 13.70 -9.80 7.43
CA PHE A 21 14.55 -8.76 8.03
C PHE A 21 13.97 -8.16 9.32
N GLY A 22 12.94 -8.79 9.91
CA GLY A 22 12.44 -8.44 11.25
C GLY A 22 11.15 -7.61 11.28
N LEU A 23 10.43 -7.47 10.16
CA LEU A 23 9.08 -6.90 10.18
C LEU A 23 8.10 -7.84 10.89
N ASP A 24 7.29 -7.30 11.81
CA ASP A 24 6.31 -8.07 12.58
C ASP A 24 5.32 -8.82 11.67
N SER A 25 5.09 -10.09 11.97
CA SER A 25 4.27 -10.96 11.12
C SER A 25 2.81 -10.51 11.00
N LYS A 26 2.24 -9.88 12.04
CA LYS A 26 0.87 -9.34 11.96
C LYS A 26 0.83 -8.14 11.02
N LEU A 27 1.86 -7.29 11.05
CA LEU A 27 1.99 -6.18 10.10
C LEU A 27 2.16 -6.68 8.67
N VAL A 28 3.00 -7.70 8.44
CA VAL A 28 3.18 -8.32 7.11
C VAL A 28 1.85 -8.81 6.55
N VAL A 29 1.09 -9.56 7.34
CA VAL A 29 -0.22 -10.09 6.91
C VAL A 29 -1.18 -8.96 6.56
N ALA A 30 -1.28 -7.93 7.41
CA ALA A 30 -2.17 -6.80 7.16
C ALA A 30 -1.76 -5.97 5.92
N ILE A 31 -0.46 -5.72 5.74
CA ILE A 31 0.08 -5.00 4.58
C ILE A 31 -0.14 -5.81 3.29
N CYS A 32 0.11 -7.12 3.31
CA CYS A 32 -0.11 -7.99 2.17
C CYS A 32 -1.59 -8.05 1.78
N GLN A 33 -2.49 -8.13 2.76
CA GLN A 33 -3.94 -8.09 2.52
C GLN A 33 -4.38 -6.74 1.92
N ALA A 34 -3.91 -5.62 2.48
CA ALA A 34 -4.20 -4.29 1.93
C ALA A 34 -3.64 -4.12 0.51
N ALA A 35 -2.43 -4.63 0.25
CA ALA A 35 -1.83 -4.63 -1.08
C ALA A 35 -2.62 -5.49 -2.09
N ASP A 36 -3.17 -6.63 -1.67
CA ASP A 36 -4.07 -7.44 -2.50
C ASP A 36 -5.36 -6.70 -2.86
N GLU A 37 -5.89 -5.88 -1.95
CA GLU A 37 -7.03 -5.02 -2.26
C GLU A 37 -6.69 -3.94 -3.31
N VAL A 38 -5.49 -3.34 -3.23
CA VAL A 38 -4.96 -2.44 -4.29
C VAL A 38 -4.81 -3.18 -5.63
N ILE A 39 -4.23 -4.38 -5.64
CA ILE A 39 -4.05 -5.20 -6.85
C ILE A 39 -5.38 -5.53 -7.51
N SER A 40 -6.39 -5.88 -6.69
CA SER A 40 -7.74 -6.21 -7.17
C SER A 40 -8.51 -5.00 -7.72
N GLY A 41 -8.04 -3.77 -7.44
CA GLY A 41 -8.69 -2.52 -7.83
C GLY A 41 -9.84 -2.08 -6.92
N LYS A 42 -10.03 -2.72 -5.76
CA LYS A 42 -11.05 -2.32 -4.77
C LYS A 42 -10.83 -0.91 -4.22
N LEU A 43 -9.60 -0.41 -4.28
CA LEU A 43 -9.18 0.87 -3.73
C LEU A 43 -8.87 1.91 -4.82
N ASP A 44 -9.28 1.68 -6.08
CA ASP A 44 -8.92 2.55 -7.22
C ASP A 44 -9.35 4.02 -6.99
N GLU A 45 -10.43 4.28 -6.23
CA GLU A 45 -10.92 5.63 -5.90
C GLU A 45 -10.00 6.43 -4.97
N HIS A 46 -9.07 5.77 -4.25
CA HIS A 46 -8.14 6.41 -3.32
C HIS A 46 -6.84 6.91 -3.98
N PHE A 47 -6.77 6.87 -5.31
CA PHE A 47 -5.60 7.29 -6.09
C PHE A 47 -5.92 8.46 -7.03
N PRO A 48 -6.18 9.68 -6.50
CA PRO A 48 -6.63 10.83 -7.29
C PRO A 48 -5.50 11.53 -8.07
N LEU A 49 -4.23 11.14 -7.86
CA LEU A 49 -3.08 11.84 -8.44
C LEU A 49 -3.01 11.68 -9.97
N VAL A 50 -2.69 12.78 -10.63
CA VAL A 50 -2.56 12.85 -12.09
C VAL A 50 -1.14 12.51 -12.55
N VAL A 51 -0.99 12.24 -13.86
CA VAL A 51 0.32 11.96 -14.49
C VAL A 51 1.30 13.14 -14.34
N TRP A 52 0.80 14.37 -14.33
CA TRP A 52 1.57 15.61 -14.22
C TRP A 52 2.01 15.89 -12.78
N GLN A 53 2.93 15.08 -12.28
CA GLN A 53 3.51 15.15 -10.94
C GLN A 53 5.04 15.25 -11.02
N THR A 54 5.73 15.15 -9.89
CA THR A 54 7.20 15.04 -9.89
C THR A 54 7.67 13.87 -10.77
N GLY A 55 8.73 14.09 -11.58
CA GLY A 55 9.24 13.11 -12.54
C GLY A 55 9.79 11.82 -11.91
N SER A 56 10.07 11.82 -10.61
CA SER A 56 10.45 10.62 -9.85
C SER A 56 9.27 9.70 -9.52
N GLY A 57 8.03 10.18 -9.66
CA GLY A 57 6.83 9.43 -9.23
C GLY A 57 6.68 9.34 -7.70
N THR A 58 7.42 10.13 -6.92
CA THR A 58 7.40 10.08 -5.45
C THR A 58 6.00 10.27 -4.87
N GLN A 59 5.17 11.14 -5.45
CA GLN A 59 3.82 11.39 -4.96
C GLN A 59 2.93 10.15 -5.12
N SER A 60 2.96 9.47 -6.27
CA SER A 60 2.24 8.20 -6.45
C SER A 60 2.74 7.10 -5.51
N ASN A 61 4.06 7.00 -5.30
CA ASN A 61 4.61 6.04 -4.35
C ASN A 61 4.14 6.32 -2.91
N MET A 62 4.10 7.58 -2.49
CA MET A 62 3.61 7.96 -1.16
C MET A 62 2.11 7.76 -1.02
N ASN A 63 1.31 8.09 -2.04
CA ASN A 63 -0.13 7.83 -2.04
C ASN A 63 -0.42 6.33 -1.86
N VAL A 64 0.34 5.44 -2.53
CA VAL A 64 0.23 3.99 -2.29
C VAL A 64 0.63 3.60 -0.87
N ASN A 65 1.71 4.16 -0.34
CA ASN A 65 2.10 3.88 1.05
C ASN A 65 0.99 4.25 2.04
N GLU A 66 0.41 5.44 1.89
CA GLU A 66 -0.64 5.96 2.77
C GLU A 66 -1.94 5.13 2.67
N VAL A 67 -2.35 4.76 1.46
CA VAL A 67 -3.54 3.92 1.25
C VAL A 67 -3.35 2.54 1.88
N ILE A 68 -2.20 1.89 1.65
CA ILE A 68 -1.91 0.57 2.22
C ILE A 68 -1.79 0.64 3.74
N ALA A 69 -1.12 1.67 4.28
CA ALA A 69 -0.95 1.83 5.72
C ALA A 69 -2.29 2.02 6.42
N ASN A 70 -3.13 2.94 5.93
CA ASN A 70 -4.47 3.17 6.48
C ASN A 70 -5.34 1.93 6.39
N ARG A 71 -5.32 1.23 5.26
CA ARG A 71 -6.09 0.00 5.11
C ARG A 71 -5.60 -1.13 6.02
N ALA A 72 -4.29 -1.27 6.20
CA ALA A 72 -3.71 -2.23 7.13
C ALA A 72 -4.10 -1.91 8.59
N ILE A 73 -4.16 -0.61 8.96
CA ILE A 73 -4.64 -0.17 10.27
C ILE A 73 -6.10 -0.57 10.49
N GLU A 74 -6.98 -0.35 9.50
CA GLU A 74 -8.38 -0.79 9.57
C GLU A 74 -8.52 -2.30 9.74
N ILE A 75 -7.74 -3.09 8.99
CA ILE A 75 -7.71 -4.56 9.09
C ILE A 75 -7.32 -5.01 10.51
N LEU A 76 -6.43 -4.26 11.16
CA LEU A 76 -5.98 -4.53 12.54
C LEU A 76 -6.93 -3.96 13.61
N GLY A 77 -8.04 -3.32 13.22
CA GLY A 77 -9.00 -2.69 14.15
C GLY A 77 -8.47 -1.43 14.82
N GLY A 78 -7.45 -0.78 14.24
CA GLY A 78 -6.88 0.47 14.74
C GLY A 78 -7.62 1.71 14.23
N VAL A 79 -7.14 2.90 14.65
CA VAL A 79 -7.69 4.19 14.23
C VAL A 79 -6.93 4.69 12.99
N LEU A 80 -7.66 4.98 11.91
CA LEU A 80 -7.14 5.58 10.68
C LEU A 80 -6.28 6.83 10.93
N GLY A 81 -5.18 6.99 10.18
CA GLY A 81 -4.29 8.16 10.27
C GLY A 81 -3.43 8.22 11.53
N SER A 82 -3.35 7.15 12.32
CA SER A 82 -2.54 7.10 13.55
C SER A 82 -1.04 6.92 13.33
N LYS A 83 -0.58 6.75 12.09
CA LYS A 83 0.83 6.61 11.68
C LYS A 83 1.10 7.28 10.35
#